data_AF-A0A815VGP3-F1
#
_entry.id   AF-A0A815VGP3-F1
#
_cell.length_a   1.000
_cell.length_b   1.000
_cell.length_c   1.000
_cell.angle_alpha   90.00
_cell.angle_beta   90.00
_cell.angle_gamma   90.00
#
_symmetry.space_group_name_H-M   'P 1'
#
loop_
_entity.id
_entity.type
_entity.pdbx_description
1 polymer ?
#
loop_
_entity_poly.entity_id
_entity_poly.type
_entity_poly.pdbx_seq_one_letter_code
_entity_poly.pdbx_strand_id
1 'polypeptide(L)' 'STLQLSDGSQAVLLFNRVNSGSETITVEWSDIGFPTNHSAIVRDLWARKDLGTFTGSYTS' A
#
# COMPACT_ATOMS: atom_id res chain seq x y z
N SER A 1 -8.42 1.40 -3.92
CA SER A 1 -8.46 2.71 -4.59
C SER A 1 -7.15 3.43 -4.37
N THR A 2 -6.70 4.22 -5.34
CA THR A 2 -5.45 5.01 -5.24
C THR A 2 -5.74 6.51 -5.37
N LEU A 3 -4.93 7.33 -4.70
CA LEU A 3 -4.94 8.79 -4.84
C LEU A 3 -3.48 9.26 -4.88
N GLN A 4 -3.11 9.99 -5.93
CA GLN A 4 -1.81 10.65 -6.00
C GLN A 4 -1.85 11.95 -5.19
N LEU A 5 -0.87 12.13 -4.31
CA LEU A 5 -0.75 13.30 -3.45
C LEU A 5 0.20 14.33 -4.08
N SER A 6 0.13 15.58 -3.60
CA SER A 6 0.91 16.70 -4.15
C SER A 6 2.43 16.56 -3.96
N ASP A 7 2.87 15.71 -3.02
CA ASP A 7 4.28 15.40 -2.76
C ASP A 7 4.82 14.24 -3.62
N GLY A 8 4.01 13.72 -4.55
CA GLY A 8 4.36 12.60 -5.41
C GLY A 8 4.16 11.23 -4.76
N SER A 9 3.72 11.17 -3.50
CA SER A 9 3.32 9.92 -2.86
C SER A 9 1.96 9.44 -3.36
N GLN A 10 1.65 8.17 -3.09
CA GLN A 10 0.38 7.56 -3.46
C GLN A 10 -0.30 6.98 -2.22
N ALA A 11 -1.55 7.40 -1.98
CA ALA A 11 -2.38 6.83 -0.94
C ALA A 11 -3.15 5.62 -1.50
N VAL A 12 -3.12 4.52 -0.76
CA VAL A 12 -3.81 3.26 -1.10
C VAL A 12 -4.72 2.87 0.06
N LEU A 13 -5.99 2.59 -0.24
CA LEU A 13 -6.92 2.02 0.74
C LEU A 13 -7.08 0.52 0.51
N LEU A 14 -6.69 -0.27 1.52
CA LEU A 14 -6.93 -1.70 1.58
C LEU A 14 -8.18 -1.99 2.40
N PHE A 15 -9.13 -2.69 1.79
CA PHE A 15 -10.41 -3.00 2.42
C PHE A 15 -10.78 -4.45 2.18
N ASN A 16 -10.75 -5.24 3.26
CA ASN A 16 -11.24 -6.61 3.25
C ASN A 16 -12.78 -6.59 3.21
N ARG A 17 -13.38 -7.35 2.29
CA ARG A 17 -14.83 -7.40 2.05
C ARG A 17 -15.50 -8.64 2.62
N VAL A 18 -14.76 -9.52 3.31
CA VAL A 18 -15.34 -10.72 3.94
C VAL A 18 -16.16 -10.34 5.17
N ASN A 19 -17.19 -11.14 5.45
CA ASN A 19 -18.14 -10.88 6.54
C ASN A 19 -17.61 -11.31 7.93
N SER A 20 -16.51 -12.06 7.97
CA SER A 20 -15.85 -12.51 9.20
C SER A 20 -14.42 -12.97 8.92
N GLY A 21 -13.50 -12.72 9.85
CA GLY A 21 -12.11 -13.14 9.74
C GLY A 21 -11.17 -12.05 9.23
N SER A 22 -9.88 -12.42 9.11
CA SER A 22 -8.84 -11.57 8.53
C SER A 22 -8.33 -12.25 7.27
N GLU A 23 -8.19 -11.48 6.19
CA GLU A 23 -7.55 -11.92 4.96
C GLU A 23 -6.33 -11.05 4.73
N THR A 24 -5.27 -11.64 4.19
CA THR A 24 -4.12 -10.87 3.74
C THR A 24 -4.49 -10.17 2.43
N ILE A 25 -4.06 -8.92 2.30
CA ILE A 25 -4.24 -8.15 1.07
C ILE A 25 -2.88 -7.69 0.61
N THR A 26 -2.53 -8.08 -0.62
CA THR A 26 -1.30 -7.65 -1.27
C THR A 26 -1.60 -6.54 -2.27
N VAL A 27 -0.78 -5.49 -2.24
CA VAL A 27 -0.72 -4.45 -3.27
C VAL A 27 0.57 -4.68 -4.05
N GLU A 28 0.45 -4.99 -5.33
CA GLU A 28 1.59 -4.97 -6.24
C GLU A 28 1.83 -3.52 -6.71
N TRP A 29 3.09 -3.10 -6.79
CA TRP A 29 3.47 -1.78 -7.29
C TRP A 29 2.96 -1.51 -8.70
N SER A 30 2.94 -2.54 -9.55
CA SER A 30 2.36 -2.44 -10.89
C SER A 30 0.89 -2.06 -10.89
N ASP A 31 0.12 -2.49 -9.89
CA ASP A 31 -1.32 -2.23 -9.81
C ASP A 31 -1.63 -0.77 -9.46
N ILE A 32 -0.66 -0.07 -8.88
CA ILE A 32 -0.78 1.33 -8.46
C ILE A 32 0.05 2.28 -9.35
N GLY A 33 0.73 1.76 -10.36
CA GLY A 33 1.46 2.54 -11.38
C GLY A 33 2.94 2.76 -11.09
N PHE A 34 3.50 2.04 -10.12
CA PHE A 34 4.93 2.02 -9.85
C PHE A 34 5.65 0.91 -10.64
N PRO A 35 6.93 1.08 -10.99
CA PRO A 35 7.75 0.00 -11.52
C PRO A 35 7.80 -1.19 -10.56
N THR A 36 7.84 -2.42 -11.09
CA THR A 36 7.83 -3.66 -10.29
C THR A 36 9.05 -3.83 -9.38
N ASN A 37 10.14 -3.13 -9.66
CA ASN A 37 11.36 -3.11 -8.84
C ASN A 37 11.53 -1.81 -8.04
N HIS A 38 10.49 -0.97 -7.98
CA HIS A 38 10.54 0.28 -7.22
C HIS A 38 10.56 0.01 -5.72
N SER A 39 11.37 0.78 -4.99
CA SER A 39 11.47 0.71 -3.53
C SER A 39 10.76 1.92 -2.93
N ALA A 40 9.79 1.68 -2.05
CA ALA A 40 8.96 2.72 -1.45
C ALA A 40 8.84 2.52 0.07
N ILE A 41 8.80 3.63 0.81
CA ILE A 41 8.45 3.62 2.23
C ILE A 41 6.93 3.47 2.32
N VAL A 42 6.48 2.46 3.05
CA VAL A 42 5.05 2.28 3.35
C VAL A 42 4.75 2.89 4.71
N ARG A 43 3.79 3.82 4.74
CA ARG A 43 3.36 4.52 5.94
C ARG A 43 1.89 4.21 6.24
N ASP A 44 1.62 3.73 7.46
CA ASP A 44 0.28 3.64 8.00
C ASP A 44 -0.19 5.04 8.46
N LEU A 45 -1.21 5.57 7.79
CA LEU A 45 -1.76 6.89 8.08
C LEU A 45 -2.59 6.94 9.37
N TRP A 46 -3.20 5.82 9.78
CA TRP A 46 -3.97 5.73 11.03
C TRP A 46 -3.05 5.64 12.23
N ALA A 47 -2.06 4.74 12.20
CA ALA A 47 -1.05 4.63 13.24
C ALA A 47 0.00 5.75 13.21
N ARG A 48 0.02 6.54 12.13
CA ARG A 48 1.04 7.58 11.83
C ARG A 48 2.46 7.05 11.90
N LYS A 49 2.65 5.82 11.41
CA LYS A 49 3.88 5.03 11.58
C LYS A 49 4.41 4.55 10.23
N ASP A 50 5.72 4.66 10.04
CA ASP A 50 6.39 4.01 8.91
C ASP A 50 6.55 2.52 9.22
N LEU A 51 6.07 1.68 8.31
CA LEU A 51 6.11 0.21 8.43
C LEU A 51 7.42 -0.37 7.90
N GLY A 52 8.15 0.41 7.10
CA GLY A 52 9.43 0.04 6.51
C GLY A 52 9.49 0.38 5.03
N THR A 53 10.58 -0.03 4.40
CA THR A 53 10.79 0.07 2.95
C THR A 53 10.49 -1.27 2.30
N PHE A 54 9.68 -1.25 1.25
CA PHE A 54 9.27 -2.45 0.53
C PHE A 54 9.56 -2.29 -0.96
N THR A 55 9.89 -3.39 -1.62
CA THR A 55 10.21 -3.42 -3.04
C THR A 55 9.23 -4.33 -3.76
N GLY A 56 8.61 -3.79 -4.82
CA GLY A 56 7.66 -4.50 -5.67
C GLY A 56 6.25 -4.67 -5.11
N SER A 57 6.10 -4.87 -3.79
CA SER A 57 4.77 -5.02 -3.19
C SER A 57 4.75 -4.78 -1.68
N TYR A 58 3.55 -4.67 -1.13
CA TYR A 58 3.28 -4.68 0.30
C TYR A 58 2.11 -5.62 0.62
N THR A 59 2.22 -6.41 1.68
CA THR A 59 1.14 -7.28 2.17
C THR A 59 0.80 -6.91 3.61
N SER A 60 -0.49 -6.71 3.86
CA SER A 60 -1.07 -6.48 5.20
C SER A 60 -1.65 -7.75 5.81
#